data_AF-A0AAD5QZ01-F1
#
_entry.id   AF-A0AAD5QZ01-F1
#
_cell.length_a   1.000
_cell.length_b   1.000
_cell.length_c   1.000
_cell.angle_alpha   90.00
_cell.angle_beta   90.00
_cell.angle_gamma   90.00
#
_symmetry.space_group_name_H-M   'P 1'
#
loop_
_entity.id
_entity.type
_entity.pdbx_description
1 polymer ?
#
loop_
_entity_poly.entity_id
_entity_poly.type
_entity_poly.pdbx_seq_one_letter_code
_entity_poly.pdbx_strand_id
1 'polypeptide(L)'
;MGGCVGKRVKKPTEGEAHVITKVQPSAPNTTYFVALFDYDARTDDDLSFKKNEVLEILNDMQGDWWFARHRASGKTGYIPSNYVAKEKSIESQP
;
A
#
# COMPACT_ATOMS: atom_id res chain seq x y z
N MET A 1 -48.58 10.54 -32.83
CA MET A 1 -49.36 10.45 -31.58
C MET A 1 -48.46 10.00 -30.44
N GLY A 2 -48.51 10.69 -29.29
CA GLY A 2 -47.95 10.28 -27.98
C GLY A 2 -46.42 10.44 -27.86
N GLY A 3 -45.84 11.40 -27.14
CA GLY A 3 -46.35 12.20 -26.03
C GLY A 3 -46.28 11.40 -24.72
N CYS A 4 -45.23 11.62 -23.91
CA CYS A 4 -45.34 11.79 -22.46
C CYS A 4 -43.99 12.15 -21.83
N VAL A 5 -43.98 13.35 -21.27
CA VAL A 5 -42.95 14.00 -20.47
C VAL A 5 -43.09 13.52 -19.02
N GLY A 6 -41.98 13.42 -18.28
CA GLY A 6 -42.04 13.45 -16.82
C GLY A 6 -40.96 12.62 -16.14
N LYS A 7 -40.42 12.96 -14.97
CA LYS A 7 -40.58 14.13 -14.09
C LYS A 7 -39.30 14.21 -13.26
N ARG A 8 -38.82 15.43 -13.01
CA ARG A 8 -37.81 15.72 -11.99
C ARG A 8 -38.42 15.45 -10.61
N VAL A 9 -37.79 14.59 -9.81
CA VAL A 9 -38.10 14.42 -8.38
C VAL A 9 -36.82 14.64 -7.58
N LYS A 10 -37.01 15.34 -6.47
CA LYS A 10 -36.00 16.05 -5.70
C LYS A 10 -35.26 15.12 -4.75
N LYS A 11 -34.08 15.57 -4.31
CA LYS A 11 -33.31 15.02 -3.18
C LYS A 11 -34.21 14.75 -1.96
N PRO A 12 -33.93 13.68 -1.22
CA PRO A 12 -33.98 13.70 0.23
C PRO A 12 -32.58 14.01 0.77
N THR A 13 -32.49 15.11 1.52
CA THR A 13 -31.44 15.38 2.51
C THR A 13 -31.88 14.74 3.83
N GLU A 14 -30.90 14.44 4.69
CA GLU A 14 -31.06 14.00 6.09
C GLU A 14 -31.62 12.58 6.20
N GLY A 15 -31.01 11.65 6.90
CA GLY A 15 -30.09 11.72 8.02
C GLY A 15 -30.32 10.43 8.80
N GLU A 16 -29.29 10.01 9.52
CA GLU A 16 -29.38 9.08 10.65
C GLU A 16 -29.41 7.57 10.35
N ALA A 17 -28.21 7.01 10.54
CA ALA A 17 -27.95 5.85 11.39
C ALA A 17 -28.60 4.52 10.98
N HIS A 18 -28.00 3.90 9.97
CA HIS A 18 -27.78 2.46 10.04
C HIS A 18 -26.31 2.22 10.35
N VAL A 19 -26.03 1.86 11.60
CA VAL A 19 -24.79 1.20 12.01
C VAL A 19 -24.78 -0.17 11.31
N ILE A 20 -24.35 -0.17 10.05
CA ILE A 20 -23.90 -1.38 9.39
C ILE A 20 -22.39 -1.27 9.41
N THR A 21 -21.76 -2.03 10.28
CA THR A 21 -20.33 -2.32 10.23
C THR A 21 -20.03 -2.81 8.83
N LYS A 22 -19.61 -1.90 7.94
CA LYS A 22 -18.99 -2.27 6.69
C LYS A 22 -17.63 -2.83 7.11
N VAL A 23 -17.59 -4.13 7.37
CA VAL A 23 -16.37 -4.92 7.27
C VAL A 23 -15.90 -4.74 5.83
N GLN A 24 -15.17 -3.65 5.61
CA GLN A 24 -14.29 -3.51 4.47
C GLN A 24 -13.30 -4.68 4.63
N PRO A 25 -13.03 -5.49 3.61
CA PRO A 25 -11.86 -6.34 3.68
C PRO A 25 -10.70 -5.39 3.89
N SER A 26 -10.17 -5.34 5.12
CA SER A 26 -9.01 -4.55 5.46
C SER A 26 -7.88 -5.16 4.65
N ALA A 27 -7.68 -4.62 3.44
CA ALA A 27 -6.48 -4.88 2.68
C ALA A 27 -5.32 -4.72 3.67
N PRO A 28 -4.39 -5.68 3.76
CA PRO A 28 -3.22 -5.47 4.60
C PRO A 28 -2.66 -4.10 4.20
N ASN A 29 -2.39 -3.23 5.17
CA ASN A 29 -1.80 -1.93 4.92
C ASN A 29 -0.40 -2.14 4.34
N THR A 30 -0.33 -2.46 3.05
CA THR A 30 0.89 -2.70 2.30
C THR A 30 1.70 -1.42 2.39
N THR A 31 2.73 -1.46 3.22
CA THR A 31 3.58 -0.32 3.47
C THR A 31 4.76 -0.40 2.51
N TYR A 32 4.92 0.63 1.68
CA TYR A 32 6.05 0.75 0.77
C TYR A 32 7.22 1.43 1.47
N PHE A 33 8.41 0.96 1.14
CA PHE A 33 9.67 1.47 1.64
C PHE A 33 10.60 1.76 0.47
N VAL A 34 11.44 2.77 0.63
CA VAL A 34 12.47 3.14 -0.33
C VAL A 34 13.82 2.67 0.21
N ALA A 35 14.62 2.04 -0.65
CA ALA A 35 15.99 1.67 -0.35
C ALA A 35 16.86 2.92 -0.19
N LEU A 36 17.54 3.04 0.96
CA LEU A 36 18.46 4.12 1.27
C LEU A 36 19.85 3.91 0.65
N PHE A 37 20.21 2.64 0.43
CA PHE A 37 21.51 2.20 -0.07
C PHE A 37 21.35 1.03 -1.04
N ASP A 38 22.40 0.75 -1.80
CA ASP A 38 22.48 -0.47 -2.60
C ASP A 38 22.74 -1.67 -1.68
N TYR A 39 22.12 -2.80 -2.01
CA TYR A 39 22.34 -4.06 -1.34
C TYR A 39 22.40 -5.19 -2.36
N ASP A 40 23.54 -5.88 -2.39
CA ASP A 40 23.71 -7.09 -3.17
C ASP A 40 23.48 -8.31 -2.26
N ALA A 41 22.63 -9.22 -2.72
CA ALA A 41 22.24 -10.44 -2.00
C ALA A 41 23.48 -11.27 -1.62
N ARG A 42 23.52 -11.75 -0.38
CA ARG A 42 24.63 -12.59 0.13
C ARG A 42 24.28 -14.07 0.11
N THR A 43 23.00 -14.39 0.16
CA THR A 43 22.44 -15.74 0.07
C THR A 43 21.34 -15.78 -0.99
N ASP A 44 20.94 -16.98 -1.41
CA ASP A 44 19.85 -17.18 -2.39
C ASP A 44 18.47 -16.74 -1.85
N ASP A 45 18.33 -16.64 -0.52
CA ASP A 45 17.10 -16.16 0.13
C ASP A 45 17.04 -14.63 0.24
N ASP A 46 18.16 -13.93 -0.01
CA ASP A 46 18.25 -12.47 0.07
C ASP A 46 17.76 -11.81 -1.21
N LEU A 47 17.16 -10.62 -1.07
CA LEU A 47 16.73 -9.80 -2.18
C LEU A 47 17.77 -8.71 -2.46
N SER A 48 18.33 -8.71 -3.68
CA SER A 48 19.17 -7.59 -4.16
C SER A 48 18.30 -6.40 -4.59
N PHE A 49 18.75 -5.19 -4.25
CA PHE A 49 18.09 -3.94 -4.65
C PHE A 49 19.09 -2.79 -4.73
N LYS A 50 18.72 -1.73 -5.43
CA LYS A 50 19.52 -0.50 -5.57
C LYS A 50 18.89 0.65 -4.77
N LYS A 51 19.72 1.62 -4.43
CA LYS A 51 19.31 2.85 -3.77
C LYS A 51 18.18 3.52 -4.56
N ASN A 52 17.21 4.06 -3.83
CA ASN A 52 15.98 4.69 -4.32
C ASN A 52 14.97 3.73 -4.98
N GLU A 53 15.19 2.41 -4.94
CA GLU A 53 14.18 1.45 -5.38
C GLU A 53 13.09 1.25 -4.32
N VAL A 54 11.88 0.90 -4.78
CA VAL A 54 10.71 0.70 -3.92
C VAL A 54 10.52 -0.77 -3.61
N LEU A 55 10.41 -1.07 -2.33
CA LEU A 55 10.26 -2.39 -1.75
C LEU A 55 8.93 -2.44 -0.99
N GLU A 56 8.23 -3.55 -1.17
CA GLU A 56 7.01 -3.86 -0.44
C GLU A 56 7.34 -4.82 0.69
N ILE A 57 7.12 -4.41 1.95
CA ILE A 57 7.40 -5.28 3.09
C ILE A 57 6.23 -6.24 3.28
N LEU A 58 6.53 -7.53 3.15
CA LEU A 58 5.57 -8.62 3.28
C LEU A 58 5.57 -9.19 4.72
N ASN A 59 6.71 -9.16 5.40
CA ASN A 59 6.85 -9.58 6.80
C ASN A 59 7.99 -8.83 7.49
N ASP A 60 7.65 -8.04 8.51
CA ASP A 60 8.59 -7.30 9.38
C ASP A 60 8.66 -7.85 10.82
N MET A 61 8.03 -9.00 11.09
CA MET A 61 7.88 -9.51 12.46
C MET A 61 9.16 -10.13 13.05
N GLN A 62 10.18 -10.42 12.22
CA GLN A 62 11.38 -11.17 12.63
C GLN A 62 12.65 -10.30 12.62
N GLY A 63 12.81 -9.48 13.66
CA GLY A 63 14.08 -8.82 13.96
C GLY A 63 14.57 -7.88 12.86
N ASP A 64 15.87 -7.94 12.57
CA ASP A 64 16.56 -7.00 11.67
C ASP A 64 16.43 -7.35 10.18
N TRP A 65 15.90 -8.52 9.85
CA TRP A 65 15.76 -9.00 8.46
C TRP A 65 14.29 -9.14 8.10
N TRP A 66 13.85 -8.34 7.14
CA TRP A 66 12.45 -8.31 6.71
C TRP A 66 12.28 -9.05 5.40
N PHE A 67 11.15 -9.72 5.23
CA PHE A 67 10.80 -10.33 3.96
C PHE A 67 10.10 -9.27 3.10
N ALA A 68 10.65 -9.02 1.91
CA ALA A 68 10.19 -7.96 1.02
C ALA A 68 10.01 -8.44 -0.41
N ARG A 69 9.24 -7.69 -1.19
CA ARG A 69 9.08 -7.83 -2.63
C ARG A 69 9.58 -6.58 -3.35
N HIS A 70 10.46 -6.75 -4.31
CA HIS A 70 10.91 -5.67 -5.16
C HIS A 70 9.81 -5.27 -6.15
N ARG A 71 9.41 -4.00 -6.17
CA ARG A 71 8.26 -3.54 -6.97
C ARG A 71 8.52 -3.59 -8.48
N ALA A 72 9.74 -3.27 -8.91
CA ALA A 72 10.06 -3.27 -10.34
C ALA A 72 10.26 -4.69 -10.90
N SER A 73 10.97 -5.54 -10.16
CA SER A 73 11.30 -6.90 -10.65
C SER A 73 10.31 -7.99 -10.24
N GLY A 74 9.46 -7.74 -9.24
CA GLY A 74 8.55 -8.73 -8.64
C GLY A 74 9.23 -9.79 -7.78
N LYS A 75 10.57 -9.82 -7.72
CA LYS A 75 11.35 -10.76 -6.90
C LYS A 75 11.10 -10.55 -5.41
N THR A 76 11.17 -11.63 -4.64
CA THR A 76 11.00 -11.62 -3.19
C THR A 76 12.23 -12.18 -2.50
N GLY A 77 12.49 -11.74 -1.29
CA GLY A 77 13.58 -12.25 -0.46
C GLY A 77 13.76 -11.42 0.81
N TYR A 78 14.74 -11.79 1.61
CA TYR A 78 15.09 -11.09 2.84
C TYR A 78 15.94 -9.86 2.55
N ILE A 79 15.68 -8.80 3.31
CA ILE A 79 16.41 -7.55 3.25
C ILE A 79 16.78 -7.08 4.66
N PRO A 80 17.90 -6.37 4.83
CA PRO A 80 18.21 -5.70 6.09
C PRO A 80 17.29 -4.49 6.28
N SER A 81 16.56 -4.45 7.40
CA SER A 81 15.56 -3.41 7.69
C SER A 81 16.16 -2.00 7.77
N ASN A 82 17.43 -1.88 8.19
CA ASN A 82 18.15 -0.61 8.29
C ASN A 82 18.59 -0.04 6.94
N TYR A 83 18.41 -0.77 5.83
CA TYR A 83 18.71 -0.29 4.48
C TYR A 83 17.50 0.36 3.82
N VAL A 84 16.35 0.38 4.48
CA VAL A 84 15.09 0.88 3.93
C VAL A 84 14.43 1.88 4.86
N ALA A 85 13.73 2.85 4.29
CA ALA A 85 12.90 3.79 5.03
C ALA A 85 11.47 3.79 4.47
N LYS A 86 10.48 3.99 5.35
CA LYS A 86 9.09 4.14 4.91
C LYS A 86 9.01 5.24 3.85
N GLU A 87 8.36 4.94 2.74
CA GLU A 87 7.98 5.93 1.75
C GLU A 87 6.88 6.79 2.40
N LYS A 88 7.28 7.73 3.26
CA LYS A 88 6.31 8.66 3.87
C LYS A 88 5.69 9.44 2.73
N SER A 89 4.36 9.41 2.69
CA SER A 89 3.50 10.26 1.88
C SER A 89 4.11 11.65 1.71
N ILE A 90 4.65 11.94 0.53
CA ILE A 90 4.95 13.30 0.07
C ILE A 90 3.62 14.03 -0.21
N GLU A 91 2.76 14.15 0.80
CA GLU A 91 1.60 15.03 0.70
C GLU A 91 1.27 15.59 2.08
N SER A 92 1.35 16.91 2.17
CA SER A 92 0.94 17.80 3.27
C SER A 92 1.85 17.91 4.50
N GLN A 93 2.74 18.89 4.45
CA GLN A 93 2.75 19.90 5.52
C GLN A 93 2.43 21.27 4.87
N PRO A 94 1.44 22.02 5.38
CA PRO A 94 1.09 23.36 4.89
C PRO A 94 2.16 24.41 5.16
#